data_AF-A0A1H3YQX8-F1
#
_entry.id   AF-A0A1H3YQX8-F1
#
_cell.length_a   1.000
_cell.length_b   1.000
_cell.length_c   1.000
_cell.angle_alpha   90.00
_cell.angle_beta   90.00
_cell.angle_gamma   90.00
#
_symmetry.space_group_name_H-M   'P 1'
#
loop_
_entity.id
_entity.type
_entity.pdbx_description
1 polymer ?
#
loop_
_entity_poly.entity_id
_entity_poly.type
_entity_poly.pdbx_seq_one_letter_code
_entity_poly.pdbx_strand_id
1 'polypeptide(L)'
;MLSVTKLIIALLSLFSIGLLSATFFLDPKSEVSRLIEYYDILLCIVFFVDFCVQLYNAKNRKKFFFSIGWLDLISSIPVIHEFRYVRIFRVFRVIRIVKSIRLLINFIRTHKVQSLYGFILFISITTVILTSTLVLYFEKDIGNIKTAEDAIWWSFVSVTTVGYGDHYPVTTIGRALSIVLISTGIALFGALISYITTKVESIKEKGQ
;
A
#
# COMPACT_ATOMS: atom_id res chain seq x y z
N MET A 1 -2.89 -15.90 -11.98
CA MET A 1 -3.19 -14.47 -11.78
C MET A 1 -3.83 -14.19 -10.42
N LEU A 2 -4.93 -14.86 -10.04
CA LEU A 2 -5.57 -14.71 -8.70
C LEU A 2 -4.65 -14.99 -7.49
N SER A 3 -3.59 -15.81 -7.62
CA SER A 3 -2.68 -16.11 -6.49
C SER A 3 -1.74 -14.94 -6.15
N VAL A 4 -1.23 -14.24 -7.17
CA VAL A 4 -0.28 -13.12 -6.99
C VAL A 4 -0.97 -11.90 -6.38
N THR A 5 -2.14 -11.54 -6.91
CA THR A 5 -2.92 -10.41 -6.37
C THR A 5 -3.23 -10.63 -4.89
N LYS A 6 -3.54 -11.87 -4.50
CA LYS A 6 -3.77 -12.24 -3.10
C LYS A 6 -2.52 -12.12 -2.24
N LEU A 7 -1.34 -12.48 -2.75
CA LEU A 7 -0.08 -12.26 -2.03
C LEU A 7 0.18 -10.77 -1.82
N ILE A 8 0.06 -9.96 -2.86
CA ILE A 8 0.30 -8.51 -2.77
C ILE A 8 -0.63 -7.89 -1.74
N ILE A 9 -1.91 -8.27 -1.76
CA ILE A 9 -2.90 -7.80 -0.78
C ILE A 9 -2.53 -8.26 0.63
N ALA A 10 -2.02 -9.48 0.80
CA ALA A 10 -1.54 -9.98 2.10
C ALA A 10 -0.34 -9.17 2.63
N LEU A 11 0.60 -8.86 1.75
CA LEU A 11 1.79 -8.10 2.11
C LEU A 11 1.44 -6.64 2.41
N LEU A 12 0.57 -6.03 1.60
CA LEU A 12 0.03 -4.69 1.85
C LEU A 12 -0.82 -4.65 3.13
N SER A 13 -1.58 -5.70 3.44
CA SER A 13 -2.35 -5.77 4.69
C SER A 13 -1.43 -5.90 5.90
N LEU A 14 -0.37 -6.71 5.82
CA LEU A 14 0.67 -6.78 6.85
C LEU A 14 1.38 -5.43 7.05
N PHE A 15 1.73 -4.77 5.94
CA PHE A 15 2.34 -3.45 5.96
C PHE A 15 1.41 -2.38 6.57
N SER A 16 0.12 -2.39 6.23
CA SER A 16 -0.89 -1.50 6.84
C SER A 16 -0.97 -1.66 8.36
N ILE A 17 -0.86 -2.90 8.86
CA ILE A 17 -0.84 -3.17 10.29
C ILE A 17 0.42 -2.58 10.92
N GLY A 18 1.57 -2.68 10.24
CA GLY A 18 2.82 -2.04 10.66
C GLY A 18 2.68 -0.52 10.78
N LEU A 19 2.13 0.14 9.76
CA LEU A 19 1.88 1.59 9.80
C LEU A 19 0.96 2.00 10.95
N LEU A 20 -0.15 1.28 11.13
CA LEU A 20 -1.07 1.50 12.26
C LEU A 20 -0.44 1.22 13.62
N SER A 21 0.55 0.33 13.69
CA SER A 21 1.30 0.10 14.92
C SER A 21 2.24 1.27 15.22
N ALA A 22 2.82 1.91 14.19
CA ALA A 22 3.68 3.08 14.34
C ALA A 22 2.91 4.30 14.89
N THR A 23 1.63 4.48 14.53
CA THR A 23 0.80 5.56 15.09
C THR A 23 0.57 5.46 16.60
N PHE A 24 0.84 4.31 17.23
CA PHE A 24 0.78 4.18 18.69
C PHE A 24 1.90 4.95 19.41
N PHE A 25 3.04 5.12 18.73
CA PHE A 25 4.21 5.81 19.29
C PHE A 25 4.28 7.28 18.91
N LEU A 26 3.43 7.73 17.99
CA LEU A 26 3.40 9.09 17.47
C LEU A 26 2.27 9.89 18.09
N ASP A 27 2.46 11.21 18.21
CA ASP A 27 1.38 12.08 18.64
C ASP A 27 0.22 12.03 17.64
N PRO A 28 -1.03 11.77 18.09
CA PRO A 28 -2.19 11.68 17.20
C PRO A 28 -2.45 12.94 16.39
N LYS A 29 -1.99 14.10 16.88
CA LYS A 29 -2.16 15.40 16.22
C LYS A 29 -1.01 15.77 15.28
N SER A 30 -0.03 14.89 15.11
CA SER A 30 1.10 15.16 14.22
C SER A 30 0.71 14.97 12.75
N GLU A 31 1.32 15.77 11.87
CA GLU A 31 1.17 15.64 10.41
C GLU A 31 1.61 14.26 9.91
N VAL A 32 2.54 13.60 10.61
CA VAL A 32 2.97 12.23 10.32
C VAL A 32 1.85 11.23 10.58
N SER A 33 1.12 11.37 11.69
CA SER A 33 -0.05 10.54 11.98
C SER A 33 -1.15 10.74 10.93
N ARG A 34 -1.42 11.99 10.56
CA ARG A 34 -2.39 12.33 9.50
C ARG A 34 -2.01 11.72 8.14
N LEU A 35 -0.73 11.76 7.78
CA LEU A 35 -0.23 11.12 6.57
C LEU A 35 -0.44 9.59 6.59
N ILE A 36 -0.16 8.94 7.72
CA ILE A 36 -0.40 7.50 7.89
C ILE A 36 -1.90 7.18 7.77
N GLU A 37 -2.79 8.03 8.29
CA GLU A 37 -4.23 7.87 8.14
C GLU A 37 -4.69 7.96 6.67
N TYR A 38 -4.14 8.91 5.89
CA TYR A 38 -4.40 8.99 4.46
C TYR A 38 -3.97 7.72 3.72
N TYR A 39 -2.79 7.18 4.05
CA TYR A 39 -2.35 5.92 3.48
C TYR A 39 -3.21 4.72 3.94
N ASP A 40 -3.68 4.69 5.20
CA ASP A 40 -4.59 3.63 5.67
C ASP A 40 -5.92 3.66 4.91
N ILE A 41 -6.50 4.85 4.72
CA ILE A 41 -7.74 5.03 3.94
C ILE A 41 -7.53 4.56 2.50
N LEU A 42 -6.42 4.96 1.87
CA LEU A 42 -6.08 4.54 0.51
C LEU A 42 -5.98 3.01 0.39
N LEU A 43 -5.25 2.36 1.30
CA LEU A 43 -5.11 0.90 1.34
C LEU A 43 -6.45 0.21 1.60
N CYS A 44 -7.30 0.79 2.45
CA CYS A 44 -8.65 0.29 2.71
C CYS A 44 -9.54 0.31 1.47
N ILE A 45 -9.47 1.39 0.68
CA ILE A 45 -10.17 1.47 -0.61
C ILE A 45 -9.70 0.35 -1.54
N VAL A 46 -8.39 0.11 -1.63
CA VAL A 46 -7.84 -1.00 -2.44
C VAL A 46 -8.37 -2.36 -1.97
N PHE A 47 -8.40 -2.60 -0.66
CA PHE A 47 -8.95 -3.85 -0.10
C PHE A 47 -10.45 -4.00 -0.32
N PHE A 48 -11.19 -2.89 -0.26
CA PHE A 48 -12.63 -2.89 -0.53
C PHE A 48 -12.93 -3.21 -1.99
N VAL A 49 -12.17 -2.63 -2.92
CA VAL A 49 -12.28 -2.95 -4.36
C VAL A 49 -11.99 -4.43 -4.59
N ASP A 50 -10.93 -4.98 -3.99
CA ASP A 50 -10.64 -6.41 -4.09
C ASP A 50 -11.77 -7.27 -3.54
N PHE A 51 -12.34 -6.91 -2.38
CA PHE A 51 -13.51 -7.58 -1.83
C PHE A 51 -14.70 -7.57 -2.81
N CYS A 52 -15.01 -6.42 -3.42
CA CYS A 52 -16.08 -6.30 -4.41
C CYS A 52 -15.84 -7.18 -5.64
N VAL A 53 -14.61 -7.23 -6.14
CA VAL A 53 -14.23 -8.09 -7.27
C VAL A 53 -14.38 -9.57 -6.90
N GLN A 54 -13.97 -9.97 -5.70
CA GLN A 54 -14.14 -11.35 -5.22
C GLN A 54 -15.61 -11.72 -5.05
N LEU A 55 -16.43 -10.80 -4.52
CA LEU A 55 -17.86 -10.99 -4.35
C LEU A 55 -18.59 -11.14 -5.69
N TYR A 56 -18.19 -10.36 -6.70
CA TYR A 56 -18.76 -10.43 -8.04
C TYR A 56 -18.45 -11.76 -8.73
N ASN A 57 -17.20 -12.23 -8.64
CA ASN A 57 -16.72 -13.45 -9.29
C ASN A 57 -17.12 -14.76 -8.56
N ALA A 58 -17.67 -14.68 -7.35
CA ALA A 58 -18.06 -15.85 -6.59
C ALA A 58 -19.30 -16.54 -7.19
N LYS A 59 -19.15 -17.82 -7.58
CA LYS A 59 -20.25 -18.66 -8.11
C LYS A 59 -21.48 -18.69 -7.18
N ASN A 60 -21.29 -18.59 -5.86
CA ASN A 60 -22.35 -18.53 -4.86
C ASN A 60 -22.11 -17.38 -3.87
N ARG A 61 -22.62 -16.18 -4.20
CA ARG A 61 -22.40 -14.92 -3.45
C ARG A 61 -22.76 -15.02 -1.97
N LYS A 62 -23.90 -15.64 -1.64
CA LYS A 62 -24.35 -15.79 -0.23
C LYS A 62 -23.43 -16.72 0.57
N LYS A 63 -23.03 -17.85 0.00
CA LYS A 63 -22.10 -18.80 0.66
C LYS A 63 -20.73 -18.16 0.90
N PHE A 64 -20.24 -17.37 -0.06
CA PHE A 64 -19.00 -16.62 0.07
C PHE A 64 -19.09 -15.56 1.19
N PHE A 65 -20.15 -14.75 1.21
CA PHE A 65 -20.33 -13.68 2.19
C PHE A 65 -20.43 -14.21 3.63
N PHE A 66 -21.27 -15.22 3.87
CA PHE A 66 -21.47 -15.80 5.20
C PHE A 66 -20.30 -16.66 5.70
N SER A 67 -19.44 -17.16 4.81
CA SER A 67 -18.27 -17.93 5.21
C SER A 67 -17.07 -17.01 5.52
N ILE A 68 -16.71 -16.13 4.57
CA ILE A 68 -15.42 -15.42 4.59
C ILE A 68 -15.57 -13.94 4.23
N GLY A 69 -16.52 -13.59 3.37
CA GLY A 69 -16.65 -12.22 2.84
C GLY A 69 -16.93 -11.17 3.91
N TRP A 70 -17.59 -11.53 5.02
CA TRP A 70 -17.83 -10.60 6.13
C TRP A 70 -16.52 -10.14 6.80
N LEU A 71 -15.50 -11.02 6.92
CA LEU A 71 -14.18 -10.65 7.44
C LEU A 71 -13.43 -9.70 6.50
N ASP A 72 -13.53 -9.96 5.18
CA ASP A 72 -12.88 -9.12 4.17
C ASP A 72 -13.52 -7.73 4.11
N LEU A 73 -14.85 -7.64 4.21
CA LEU A 73 -15.57 -6.37 4.31
C LEU A 73 -15.11 -5.57 5.54
N ILE A 74 -15.10 -6.21 6.70
CA ILE A 74 -14.68 -5.55 7.95
C ILE A 74 -13.21 -5.12 7.89
N SER A 75 -12.34 -5.92 7.29
CA SER A 75 -10.91 -5.58 7.13
C SER A 75 -10.67 -4.34 6.27
N SER A 76 -11.62 -4.00 5.41
CA SER A 76 -11.54 -2.89 4.45
C SER A 76 -12.05 -1.56 5.02
N ILE A 77 -12.46 -1.55 6.30
CA ILE A 77 -12.90 -0.32 6.97
C ILE A 77 -11.65 0.37 7.56
N PRO A 78 -11.41 1.65 7.23
CA PRO A 78 -10.32 2.42 7.81
C PRO A 78 -10.58 2.75 9.27
N VAL A 79 -9.52 2.84 10.06
CA VAL A 79 -9.61 3.26 11.46
C VAL A 79 -9.49 4.78 11.50
N ILE A 80 -10.63 5.49 11.46
CA ILE A 80 -10.65 6.95 11.53
C ILE A 80 -10.54 7.37 13.00
N HIS A 81 -9.52 8.16 13.35
CA HIS A 81 -9.18 8.51 14.73
C HIS A 81 -10.09 9.59 15.35
N GLU A 82 -10.86 10.33 14.54
CA GLU A 82 -11.76 11.40 14.97
C GLU A 82 -12.94 10.91 15.85
N PHE A 83 -13.24 9.60 15.83
CA PHE A 83 -14.31 9.06 16.66
C PHE A 83 -13.78 8.58 18.01
N ARG A 84 -14.23 9.22 19.10
CA ARG A 84 -13.98 8.93 20.54
C ARG A 84 -14.12 7.44 20.95
N TYR A 85 -14.64 6.58 20.08
CA TYR A 85 -14.73 5.12 20.20
C TYR A 85 -13.47 4.35 19.78
N VAL A 86 -12.31 5.03 19.67
CA VAL A 86 -10.96 4.51 19.30
C VAL A 86 -10.60 3.16 19.94
N ARG A 87 -11.17 2.83 21.11
CA ARG A 87 -10.93 1.55 21.80
C ARG A 87 -11.53 0.34 21.09
N ILE A 88 -12.72 0.48 20.48
CA ILE A 88 -13.41 -0.59 19.74
C ILE A 88 -12.72 -0.84 18.39
N PHE A 89 -12.19 0.22 17.76
CA PHE A 89 -11.50 0.09 16.48
C PHE A 89 -10.19 -0.70 16.55
N ARG A 90 -9.61 -0.89 17.75
CA ARG A 90 -8.45 -1.80 17.94
C ARG A 90 -8.78 -3.25 17.57
N VAL A 91 -10.05 -3.66 17.70
CA VAL A 91 -10.50 -5.02 17.35
C VAL A 91 -10.39 -5.25 15.83
N PHE A 92 -10.56 -4.22 15.01
CA PHE A 92 -10.39 -4.32 13.56
C PHE A 92 -8.95 -4.67 13.15
N ARG A 93 -7.94 -4.31 13.96
CA ARG A 93 -6.54 -4.73 13.73
C ARG A 93 -6.40 -6.25 13.79
N VAL A 94 -7.07 -6.90 14.75
CA VAL A 94 -7.04 -8.37 14.90
C VAL A 94 -7.65 -9.04 13.68
N ILE A 95 -8.74 -8.47 13.14
CA ILE A 95 -9.39 -8.98 11.93
C ILE A 95 -8.47 -8.87 10.70
N ARG A 96 -7.75 -7.75 10.55
CA ARG A 96 -6.72 -7.61 9.50
C ARG A 96 -5.58 -8.61 9.66
N ILE A 97 -5.12 -8.89 10.89
CA ILE A 97 -4.08 -9.91 11.16
C ILE A 97 -4.55 -11.31 10.72
N VAL A 98 -5.78 -11.69 11.08
CA VAL A 98 -6.37 -12.99 10.70
C VAL A 98 -6.47 -13.13 9.18
N LYS A 99 -6.81 -12.05 8.46
CA LYS A 99 -6.80 -12.00 6.99
C LYS A 99 -5.40 -12.17 6.43
N SER A 100 -4.41 -11.38 6.90
CA SER A 100 -3.01 -11.46 6.45
C SER A 100 -2.43 -12.86 6.60
N ILE A 101 -2.59 -13.48 7.79
CA ILE A 101 -2.10 -14.84 8.08
C ILE A 101 -2.73 -15.85 7.13
N ARG A 102 -4.04 -15.76 6.88
CA ARG A 102 -4.76 -16.66 5.99
C ARG A 102 -4.29 -16.53 4.54
N LEU A 103 -4.12 -15.31 4.05
CA LEU A 103 -3.63 -15.07 2.70
C LEU A 103 -2.20 -15.59 2.53
N LEU A 104 -1.34 -15.42 3.56
CA LEU A 104 0.01 -15.99 3.58
C LEU A 104 0.01 -17.53 3.58
N ILE A 105 -0.82 -18.18 4.41
CA ILE A 105 -0.95 -19.65 4.45
C ILE A 105 -1.43 -20.20 3.11
N ASN A 106 -2.46 -19.57 2.53
CA ASN A 106 -2.97 -19.96 1.21
C ASN A 106 -1.93 -19.74 0.11
N PHE A 107 -1.12 -18.68 0.20
CA PHE A 107 -0.03 -18.44 -0.73
C PHE A 107 1.09 -19.50 -0.62
N ILE A 108 1.58 -19.78 0.60
CA ILE A 108 2.63 -20.78 0.85
C ILE A 108 2.20 -22.17 0.35
N ARG A 109 0.92 -22.52 0.53
CA ARG A 109 0.37 -23.81 0.07
C ARG A 109 0.24 -23.96 -1.45
N THR A 110 0.26 -22.87 -2.24
CA THR A 110 -0.07 -22.94 -3.68
C THR A 110 1.14 -22.89 -4.63
N HIS A 111 2.37 -22.76 -4.11
CA HIS A 111 3.67 -22.89 -4.82
C HIS A 111 4.00 -21.93 -6.00
N LYS A 112 5.32 -21.74 -6.14
CA LYS A 112 6.18 -21.12 -7.19
C LYS A 112 5.87 -19.69 -7.66
N VAL A 113 6.85 -18.82 -7.38
CA VAL A 113 7.32 -17.64 -8.15
C VAL A 113 6.34 -17.18 -9.23
N GLN A 114 5.37 -16.35 -8.87
CA GLN A 114 4.49 -15.72 -9.84
C GLN A 114 4.59 -14.19 -9.72
N SER A 115 5.08 -13.63 -10.84
CA SER A 115 5.19 -12.22 -11.22
C SER A 115 6.16 -11.38 -10.40
N LEU A 116 7.41 -11.31 -10.88
CA LEU A 116 8.39 -10.27 -10.53
C LEU A 116 7.74 -8.87 -10.49
N TYR A 117 6.84 -8.58 -11.44
CA TYR A 117 6.07 -7.33 -11.50
C TYR A 117 5.22 -7.07 -10.25
N GLY A 118 4.60 -8.11 -9.68
CA GLY A 118 3.80 -7.99 -8.47
C GLY A 118 4.64 -7.64 -7.24
N PHE A 119 5.84 -8.22 -7.15
CA PHE A 119 6.80 -7.93 -6.09
C PHE A 119 7.39 -6.52 -6.23
N ILE A 120 7.72 -6.09 -7.45
CA ILE A 120 8.17 -4.73 -7.75
C ILE A 120 7.09 -3.71 -7.38
N LEU A 121 5.82 -3.97 -7.72
CA LEU A 121 4.70 -3.11 -7.32
C LEU A 121 4.57 -3.01 -5.81
N PHE A 122 4.65 -4.13 -5.09
CA PHE A 122 4.58 -4.16 -3.64
C PHE A 122 5.73 -3.36 -3.00
N ILE A 123 6.97 -3.58 -3.44
CA ILE A 123 8.14 -2.81 -2.97
C ILE A 123 7.94 -1.33 -3.27
N SER A 124 7.50 -0.98 -4.48
CA SER A 124 7.34 0.42 -4.88
C SER A 124 6.35 1.17 -4.01
N ILE A 125 5.16 0.60 -3.79
CA ILE A 125 4.14 1.21 -2.92
C ILE A 125 4.66 1.34 -1.49
N THR A 126 5.31 0.30 -0.96
CA THR A 126 5.86 0.29 0.39
C THR A 126 6.96 1.35 0.56
N THR A 127 7.88 1.45 -0.41
CA THR A 127 8.95 2.45 -0.41
C THR A 127 8.38 3.86 -0.47
N VAL A 128 7.40 4.14 -1.33
CA VAL A 128 6.77 5.46 -1.43
C VAL A 128 6.17 5.87 -0.08
N ILE A 129 5.38 4.99 0.54
CA ILE A 129 4.73 5.29 1.83
C ILE A 129 5.78 5.49 2.94
N LEU A 130 6.77 4.60 3.04
CA LEU A 130 7.82 4.70 4.06
C LEU A 130 8.68 5.95 3.89
N THR A 131 9.14 6.22 2.67
CA THR A 131 10.01 7.38 2.42
C THR A 131 9.25 8.69 2.60
N SER A 132 8.01 8.80 2.11
CA SER A 132 7.17 9.99 2.35
C SER A 132 6.96 10.24 3.85
N THR A 133 6.63 9.20 4.61
CA THR A 133 6.41 9.29 6.07
C THR A 133 7.68 9.68 6.82
N LEU A 134 8.81 9.03 6.51
CA LEU A 134 10.08 9.31 7.17
C LEU A 134 10.63 10.69 6.80
N VAL A 135 10.51 11.09 5.53
CA VAL A 135 10.93 12.42 5.09
C VAL A 135 10.11 13.49 5.78
N LEU A 136 8.77 13.34 5.87
CA LEU A 136 7.96 14.27 6.66
C LEU A 136 8.39 14.32 8.12
N TYR A 137 8.70 13.17 8.73
CA TYR A 137 9.15 13.11 10.12
C TYR A 137 10.46 13.89 10.36
N PHE A 138 11.43 13.81 9.44
CA PHE A 138 12.73 14.48 9.56
C PHE A 138 12.75 15.92 9.03
N GLU A 139 11.89 16.25 8.07
CA GLU A 139 11.91 17.56 7.39
C GLU A 139 10.91 18.56 7.97
N LYS A 140 9.88 18.13 8.69
CA LYS A 140 8.78 19.01 9.15
C LYS A 140 9.22 20.29 9.87
N ASP A 141 10.32 20.24 10.61
CA ASP A 141 10.81 21.35 11.44
C ASP A 141 11.94 22.16 10.76
N ILE A 142 12.47 21.69 9.62
CA ILE A 142 13.70 22.23 9.00
C ILE A 142 13.44 22.68 7.54
N GLY A 143 12.74 21.84 6.77
CA GLY A 143 12.53 22.01 5.35
C GLY A 143 11.20 22.67 4.99
N ASN A 144 10.84 22.52 3.72
CA ASN A 144 9.56 22.99 3.15
C ASN A 144 8.51 21.87 3.04
N ILE A 145 8.82 20.64 3.47
CA ILE A 145 7.86 19.54 3.57
C ILE A 145 7.33 19.54 5.01
N LYS A 146 6.16 20.15 5.24
CA LYS A 146 5.64 20.38 6.59
C LYS A 146 4.36 19.64 6.88
N THR A 147 3.54 19.43 5.87
CA THR A 147 2.22 18.79 5.98
C THR A 147 2.19 17.41 5.35
N ALA A 148 1.18 16.62 5.72
CA ALA A 148 0.90 15.34 5.07
C ALA A 148 0.74 15.50 3.54
N GLU A 149 0.07 16.55 3.11
CA GLU A 149 -0.18 16.86 1.71
C GLU A 149 1.11 17.18 0.95
N ASP A 150 2.01 17.97 1.54
CA ASP A 150 3.33 18.28 0.95
C ASP A 150 4.13 17.00 0.71
N ALA A 151 4.11 16.09 1.69
CA ALA A 151 4.86 14.84 1.62
C ALA A 151 4.29 13.87 0.57
N ILE A 152 2.96 13.82 0.41
CA ILE A 152 2.31 13.05 -0.66
C ILE A 152 2.70 13.62 -2.01
N TRP A 153 2.53 14.93 -2.19
CA TRP A 153 2.85 15.62 -3.44
C TRP A 153 4.32 15.43 -3.83
N TRP A 154 5.24 15.69 -2.90
CA TRP A 154 6.67 15.50 -3.11
C TRP A 154 7.01 14.07 -3.50
N SER A 155 6.45 13.08 -2.78
CA SER A 155 6.74 11.67 -3.05
C SER A 155 6.25 11.24 -4.44
N PHE A 156 5.08 11.72 -4.86
CA PHE A 156 4.49 11.45 -6.16
C PHE A 156 5.31 12.07 -7.30
N VAL A 157 5.65 13.35 -7.19
CA VAL A 157 6.46 14.07 -8.18
C VAL A 157 7.88 13.49 -8.30
N SER A 158 8.45 13.03 -7.18
CA SER A 158 9.78 12.44 -7.13
C SER A 158 9.82 11.02 -7.70
N VAL A 159 8.86 10.15 -7.32
CA VAL A 159 8.82 8.77 -7.83
C VAL A 159 8.50 8.71 -9.32
N THR A 160 7.74 9.69 -9.82
CA THR A 160 7.44 9.86 -11.25
C THR A 160 8.56 10.55 -12.03
N THR A 161 9.67 10.90 -11.36
CA THR A 161 10.83 11.58 -11.94
C THR A 161 10.52 12.95 -12.57
N VAL A 162 9.40 13.58 -12.19
CA VAL A 162 9.02 14.91 -12.69
C VAL A 162 9.87 15.99 -12.02
N GLY A 163 9.96 15.97 -10.69
CA GLY A 163 10.88 16.80 -9.92
C GLY A 163 10.69 18.32 -10.08
N TYR A 164 9.51 18.86 -9.79
CA TYR A 164 9.26 20.32 -9.88
C TYR A 164 10.18 21.17 -8.98
N GLY A 165 10.67 20.63 -7.86
CA GLY A 165 11.60 21.31 -6.96
C GLY A 165 10.94 22.32 -6.02
N ASP A 166 9.61 22.36 -5.96
CA ASP A 166 8.81 23.16 -5.05
C ASP A 166 8.85 22.64 -3.61
N HIS A 167 8.86 21.32 -3.43
CA HIS A 167 9.10 20.64 -2.17
C HIS A 167 10.29 19.68 -2.32
N TYR A 168 11.22 19.68 -1.36
CA TYR A 168 12.38 18.78 -1.39
C TYR A 168 13.04 18.64 0.00
N PRO A 169 13.60 17.47 0.33
CA PRO A 169 14.29 17.26 1.58
C PRO A 169 15.65 17.98 1.61
N VAL A 170 15.93 18.65 2.72
CA VAL A 170 17.19 19.36 2.95
C VAL A 170 18.12 18.63 3.91
N THR A 171 17.59 17.73 4.74
CA THR A 171 18.38 16.94 5.70
C THR A 171 19.16 15.83 5.01
N THR A 172 20.29 15.43 5.62
CA THR A 172 21.11 14.31 5.13
C THR A 172 20.29 13.01 5.05
N ILE A 173 19.45 12.75 6.05
CA ILE A 173 18.60 11.55 6.10
C ILE A 173 17.52 11.64 5.02
N GLY A 174 16.86 12.78 4.87
CA GLY A 174 15.83 12.98 3.85
C GLY A 174 16.37 12.81 2.43
N ARG A 175 17.58 13.31 2.15
CA ARG A 175 18.27 13.10 0.88
C ARG A 175 18.61 11.63 0.64
N ALA A 176 19.12 10.91 1.65
CA ALA A 176 19.40 9.49 1.55
C ALA A 176 18.12 8.67 1.22
N LEU A 177 17.00 8.98 1.88
CA LEU A 177 15.70 8.37 1.60
C LEU A 177 15.20 8.69 0.19
N SER A 178 15.45 9.91 -0.29
CA SER A 178 15.08 10.33 -1.65
C SER A 178 15.78 9.52 -2.73
N ILE A 179 17.06 9.18 -2.53
CA ILE A 179 17.82 8.34 -3.46
C ILE A 179 17.14 6.97 -3.61
N VAL A 180 16.69 6.39 -2.50
CA VAL A 180 15.95 5.11 -2.51
C VAL A 180 14.61 5.25 -3.23
N LEU A 181 13.88 6.33 -2.98
CA LEU A 181 12.59 6.60 -3.63
C LEU A 181 12.72 6.74 -5.15
N ILE A 182 13.66 7.57 -5.61
CA ILE A 182 13.89 7.82 -7.04
C ILE A 182 14.34 6.54 -7.75
N SER A 183 15.28 5.79 -7.14
CA SER A 183 15.74 4.50 -7.68
C SER A 183 14.58 3.50 -7.85
N THR A 184 13.66 3.50 -6.88
CA THR A 184 12.45 2.68 -6.92
C THR A 184 11.50 3.12 -8.03
N GLY A 185 11.36 4.43 -8.27
CA GLY A 185 10.59 4.97 -9.39
C GLY A 185 11.08 4.45 -10.73
N ILE A 186 12.40 4.51 -10.98
CA ILE A 186 13.02 3.98 -12.20
C ILE A 186 12.71 2.48 -12.38
N ALA A 187 12.87 1.69 -11.32
CA ALA A 187 12.56 0.26 -11.35
C ALA A 187 11.08 -0.02 -11.66
N LEU A 188 10.17 0.79 -11.10
CA LEU A 188 8.73 0.68 -11.33
C LEU A 188 8.36 0.93 -12.79
N PHE A 189 8.84 2.04 -13.37
CA PHE A 189 8.54 2.35 -14.78
C PHE A 189 9.15 1.33 -15.74
N GLY A 190 10.38 0.87 -15.49
CA GLY A 190 11.00 -0.20 -16.28
C GLY A 190 10.19 -1.50 -16.23
N ALA A 191 9.71 -1.88 -15.06
CA ALA A 191 8.84 -3.05 -14.88
C ALA A 191 7.49 -2.89 -15.59
N LEU A 192 6.87 -1.71 -15.54
CA LEU A 192 5.60 -1.42 -16.21
C LEU A 192 5.73 -1.51 -17.74
N ILE A 193 6.76 -0.90 -18.32
CA ILE A 193 7.03 -0.96 -19.76
C ILE A 193 7.25 -2.40 -20.19
N SER A 194 8.12 -3.13 -19.48
CA SER A 194 8.40 -4.55 -19.75
C SER A 194 7.13 -5.40 -19.69
N TYR A 195 6.28 -5.20 -18.68
CA TYR A 195 5.01 -5.92 -18.55
C TYR A 195 4.07 -5.68 -19.73
N ILE A 196 3.91 -4.43 -20.18
CA ILE A 196 3.06 -4.08 -21.31
C ILE A 196 3.60 -4.70 -22.59
N THR A 197 4.91 -4.59 -22.84
CA THR A 197 5.55 -5.16 -24.04
C THR A 197 5.35 -6.67 -24.11
N THR A 198 5.65 -7.40 -23.03
CA THR A 198 5.42 -8.86 -22.98
C THR A 198 3.95 -9.21 -23.21
N LYS A 199 3.02 -8.40 -22.69
CA LYS A 199 1.58 -8.61 -22.93
C LYS A 199 1.21 -8.41 -24.40
N VAL A 200 1.70 -7.36 -25.04
CA VAL A 200 1.45 -7.08 -26.47
C VAL A 200 2.02 -8.19 -27.35
N GLU A 201 3.25 -8.65 -27.08
CA GLU A 201 3.88 -9.77 -27.79
C GLU A 201 3.04 -11.05 -27.67
N SER A 202 2.59 -11.39 -26.45
CA SER A 202 1.76 -12.58 -26.23
C SER A 202 0.39 -12.55 -26.93
N ILE A 203 -0.13 -11.36 -27.26
CA ILE A 203 -1.37 -11.20 -28.02
C ILE A 203 -1.10 -11.42 -29.51
N LYS A 204 0.04 -10.91 -30.03
CA LYS A 204 0.44 -11.13 -31.42
C LYS A 204 0.66 -12.61 -31.74
N GLU A 205 1.33 -13.34 -30.84
CA GLU A 205 1.58 -14.78 -31.01
C GLU A 205 0.31 -15.64 -30.99
N LYS A 206 -0.77 -15.19 -30.34
CA LYS A 206 -2.05 -15.91 -30.28
C LYS A 206 -3.01 -15.58 -31.43
N GLY A 207 -2.70 -14.54 -32.19
CA GLY A 207 -3.47 -14.11 -33.36
C GLY A 207 -2.92 -14.66 -34.69
N GLN A 208 -1.79 -15.37 -34.66
CA GLN A 208 -1.26 -16.21 -35.74
C GLN A 208 -1.65 -17.66 -35.50
#